data_AF-A0A939X9A4-F1
#
_entry.id   AF-A0A939X9A4-F1
#
_cell.length_a   1.000
_cell.length_b   1.000
_cell.length_c   1.000
_cell.angle_alpha   90.00
_cell.angle_beta   90.00
_cell.angle_gamma   90.00
#
_symmetry.space_group_name_H-M   'P 1'
#
loop_
_entity.id
_entity.type
_entity.pdbx_description
1 polymer ?
#
loop_
_entity_poly.entity_id
_entity_poly.type
_entity_poly.pdbx_seq_one_letter_code
_entity_poly.pdbx_strand_id
1 'polypeptide(L)'
;MKNSSRNGYNIYNVRSPRGRRRSRNDRRKLFVVTCLFICMTCLILDVIFVAKLTKKSKKEVTPTTTSSDTSLETDESGNVIVPPESDPSATDTTETTVPAKTQTVDAATRSANLTALQTKVAEYLGQQNGRYGVYYLNLENGETMGYKEDQPIVAASAIKIAYNTYLYERAAAGEFSMQDKMAYNAAGYVDGVTGGDYEGGTGNIQNSADGTEFTLQEVSDR
;
A
#
# COMPACT_ATOMS: atom_id res chain seq x y z
N MET A 1 -55.82 -3.72 -43.59
CA MET A 1 -56.61 -3.51 -42.34
C MET A 1 -55.94 -4.35 -41.26
N LYS A 2 -55.13 -3.70 -40.41
CA LYS A 2 -55.38 -3.36 -39.00
C LYS A 2 -55.33 -4.54 -38.01
N ASN A 3 -54.48 -4.32 -37.01
CA ASN A 3 -54.43 -4.87 -35.64
C ASN A 3 -53.61 -6.14 -35.38
N SER A 4 -52.44 -5.93 -34.76
CA SER A 4 -52.21 -6.57 -33.46
C SER A 4 -51.43 -5.63 -32.55
N SER A 5 -51.88 -5.58 -31.30
CA SER A 5 -51.64 -4.54 -30.32
C SER A 5 -50.29 -4.64 -29.64
N ARG A 6 -49.74 -3.48 -29.28
CA ARG A 6 -48.50 -3.27 -28.54
C ARG A 6 -48.58 -3.86 -27.13
N ASN A 7 -47.66 -4.77 -26.80
CA ASN A 7 -47.33 -5.12 -25.41
C ASN A 7 -46.46 -4.01 -24.81
N GLY A 8 -47.07 -3.16 -23.99
CA GLY A 8 -46.34 -2.23 -23.13
C GLY A 8 -45.86 -2.95 -21.88
N TYR A 9 -44.55 -3.15 -21.74
CA TYR A 9 -43.93 -3.56 -20.48
C TYR A 9 -43.85 -2.34 -19.55
N ASN A 10 -44.61 -2.40 -18.46
CA ASN A 10 -44.67 -1.36 -17.45
C ASN A 10 -43.61 -1.65 -16.37
N ILE A 11 -42.42 -1.06 -16.52
CA ILE A 11 -41.23 -1.36 -15.71
C ILE A 11 -41.00 -0.32 -14.61
N TYR A 12 -42.04 0.05 -13.85
CA TYR A 12 -41.84 0.86 -12.64
C TYR A 12 -42.80 0.45 -11.52
N ASN A 13 -42.39 -0.58 -10.76
CA ASN A 13 -42.92 -0.84 -9.43
C ASN A 13 -41.78 -0.72 -8.41
N VAL A 14 -41.45 0.52 -8.06
CA VAL A 14 -40.50 0.84 -6.99
C VAL A 14 -41.21 0.66 -5.65
N ARG A 15 -41.07 -0.53 -5.04
CA ARG A 15 -41.35 -0.70 -3.60
C ARG A 15 -40.27 0.05 -2.81
N SER A 16 -40.66 1.14 -2.17
CA SER A 16 -39.77 1.89 -1.26
C SER A 16 -39.43 1.06 0.00
N PRO A 17 -38.15 0.90 0.38
CA PRO A 17 -37.78 0.22 1.61
C PRO A 17 -37.73 1.22 2.78
N ARG A 18 -38.88 1.59 3.34
CA ARG A 18 -38.96 2.41 4.58
C ARG A 18 -38.67 1.66 5.89
N GLY A 19 -38.12 0.44 5.83
CA GLY A 19 -37.98 -0.43 7.02
C GLY A 19 -36.57 -0.63 7.61
N ARG A 20 -35.48 -0.21 6.95
CA ARG A 20 -34.11 -0.64 7.36
C ARG A 20 -33.22 0.43 8.02
N ARG A 21 -33.74 1.60 8.38
CA ARG A 21 -32.90 2.67 8.98
C ARG A 21 -32.79 2.60 10.52
N ARG A 22 -33.70 1.89 11.21
CA ARG A 22 -33.70 1.80 12.68
C ARG A 22 -32.67 0.79 13.23
N SER A 23 -32.39 -0.29 12.49
CA SER A 23 -31.55 -1.41 12.96
C SER A 23 -30.03 -1.14 13.00
N ARG A 24 -29.51 -0.16 12.23
CA ARG A 24 -28.05 0.10 12.20
C ARG A 24 -27.55 0.75 13.50
N ASN A 25 -28.35 1.61 14.12
CA ASN A 25 -27.97 2.25 15.37
C ASN A 25 -28.03 1.27 16.54
N ASP A 26 -28.97 0.33 16.53
CA ASP A 26 -29.09 -0.68 17.58
C ASP A 26 -27.94 -1.70 17.52
N ARG A 27 -27.49 -2.08 16.32
CA ARG A 27 -26.30 -2.93 16.14
C ARG A 27 -25.00 -2.25 16.57
N ARG A 28 -24.87 -0.93 16.32
CA ARG A 28 -23.73 -0.13 16.80
C ARG A 28 -23.73 -0.02 18.33
N LYS A 29 -24.89 0.23 18.96
CA LYS A 29 -25.04 0.25 20.42
C LYS A 29 -24.70 -1.10 21.03
N LEU A 30 -25.17 -2.21 20.45
CA LEU A 30 -24.85 -3.56 20.91
C LEU A 30 -23.34 -3.84 20.82
N PHE A 31 -22.69 -3.43 19.73
CA PHE A 31 -21.25 -3.62 19.55
C PHE A 31 -20.43 -2.79 20.57
N VAL A 32 -20.81 -1.53 20.80
CA VAL A 32 -20.16 -0.66 21.79
C VAL A 32 -20.33 -1.22 23.20
N VAL A 33 -21.53 -1.67 23.57
CA VAL A 33 -21.76 -2.29 24.89
C VAL A 33 -20.94 -3.57 25.05
N THR A 34 -20.87 -4.41 24.01
CA THR A 34 -20.06 -5.64 24.04
C THR A 34 -18.57 -5.34 24.21
N CYS A 35 -18.03 -4.34 23.49
CA CYS A 35 -16.65 -3.87 23.68
C CYS A 35 -16.39 -3.36 25.10
N LEU A 36 -17.30 -2.57 25.68
CA LEU A 36 -17.15 -2.07 27.05
C LEU A 36 -17.14 -3.20 28.08
N PHE A 37 -17.98 -4.23 27.90
CA PHE A 37 -17.95 -5.42 28.76
C PHE A 37 -16.63 -6.18 28.65
N ILE A 38 -16.12 -6.39 27.43
CA ILE A 38 -14.83 -7.06 27.21
C ILE A 38 -13.70 -6.26 27.87
N CYS A 39 -13.64 -4.94 27.65
CA CYS A 39 -12.63 -4.09 28.27
C CYS A 39 -12.68 -4.15 29.80
N MET A 40 -13.88 -4.09 30.40
CA MET A 40 -14.04 -4.26 31.85
C MET A 40 -13.55 -5.62 32.34
N THR A 41 -13.85 -6.71 31.61
CA THR A 41 -13.35 -8.04 31.99
C THR A 41 -11.83 -8.15 31.90
N CYS A 42 -11.20 -7.55 30.89
CA CYS A 42 -9.73 -7.53 30.77
C CYS A 42 -9.10 -6.75 31.93
N LEU A 43 -9.63 -5.57 32.27
CA LEU A 43 -9.13 -4.78 33.40
C LEU A 43 -9.24 -5.53 34.73
N ILE A 44 -10.34 -6.27 34.95
CA ILE A 44 -10.49 -7.09 36.16
C ILE A 44 -9.44 -8.22 36.20
N LEU A 45 -9.19 -8.87 35.06
CA LEU A 45 -8.15 -9.92 34.97
C LEU A 45 -6.75 -9.36 35.21
N ASP A 46 -6.44 -8.18 34.68
CA ASP A 46 -5.18 -7.48 34.91
C ASP A 46 -5.00 -7.12 36.40
N VAL A 47 -6.06 -6.62 37.06
CA VAL A 47 -6.03 -6.34 38.51
C VAL A 47 -5.81 -7.63 39.31
N ILE A 48 -6.46 -8.73 38.96
CA ILE A 48 -6.27 -10.04 39.62
C ILE A 48 -4.84 -10.54 39.40
N PHE A 49 -4.30 -10.39 38.20
CA PHE A 49 -2.93 -10.79 37.85
C PHE A 49 -1.89 -9.97 38.63
N VAL A 50 -2.05 -8.65 38.69
CA VAL A 50 -1.21 -7.76 39.51
C VAL A 50 -1.35 -8.09 41.01
N ALA A 51 -2.56 -8.37 41.51
CA ALA A 51 -2.77 -8.78 42.89
C ALA A 51 -2.14 -10.15 43.22
N LYS A 52 -2.03 -11.05 42.25
CA LYS A 52 -1.28 -12.32 42.40
C LYS A 52 0.23 -12.11 42.34
N LEU A 53 0.72 -11.17 41.53
CA LEU A 53 2.13 -10.79 41.49
C LEU A 53 2.58 -10.10 42.79
N THR A 54 1.76 -9.22 43.35
CA THR A 54 2.07 -8.53 44.61
C THR A 54 1.99 -9.44 45.84
N LYS A 55 1.20 -10.51 45.81
CA LYS A 55 1.22 -11.56 46.85
C LYS A 55 2.47 -12.46 46.81
N LYS A 56 3.25 -12.46 45.72
CA LYS A 56 4.45 -13.31 45.57
C LYS A 56 5.75 -12.62 46.04
N SER A 57 5.75 -11.32 46.29
CA SER A 57 6.93 -10.60 46.80
C SER A 57 6.67 -10.01 48.18
N LYS A 58 6.81 -10.85 49.21
CA LYS A 58 7.14 -10.37 50.57
C LYS A 58 8.42 -11.06 51.02
N LYS A 59 9.56 -10.50 50.60
CA LYS A 59 10.84 -10.60 51.30
C LYS A 59 11.59 -9.28 51.07
N GLU A 60 11.95 -8.64 52.17
CA GLU A 60 12.53 -7.30 52.32
C GLU A 60 13.84 -7.10 51.52
N VAL A 61 14.16 -5.85 51.14
CA VAL A 61 15.01 -4.91 51.91
C VAL A 61 15.08 -3.56 51.15
N THR A 62 14.99 -2.46 51.89
CA THR A 62 15.23 -1.03 51.53
C THR A 62 16.36 -0.53 52.48
N PRO A 63 16.97 0.68 52.41
CA PRO A 63 17.15 1.70 51.35
C PRO A 63 18.64 2.14 51.19
N THR A 64 18.94 3.09 50.27
CA THR A 64 19.65 4.37 50.58
C THR A 64 19.82 5.25 49.31
N THR A 65 19.06 6.34 49.29
CA THR A 65 19.43 7.78 49.14
C THR A 65 20.52 8.25 48.15
N THR A 66 20.13 9.18 47.25
CA THR A 66 20.59 10.61 47.19
C THR A 66 20.74 11.14 45.75
N SER A 67 20.18 12.34 45.56
CA SER A 67 20.04 13.21 44.38
C SER A 67 21.35 13.71 43.74
N SER A 68 21.27 14.23 42.49
CA SER A 68 21.43 15.69 42.17
C SER A 68 21.66 15.99 40.67
N ASP A 69 20.80 16.88 40.13
CA ASP A 69 20.94 18.02 39.19
C ASP A 69 21.65 18.00 37.80
N THR A 70 20.82 18.21 36.77
CA THR A 70 20.78 19.25 35.70
C THR A 70 21.98 20.19 35.43
N SER A 71 22.40 20.31 34.15
CA SER A 71 22.34 21.57 33.35
C SER A 71 22.80 21.42 31.87
N LEU A 72 22.17 22.23 30.99
CA LEU A 72 22.51 22.57 29.61
C LEU A 72 23.09 23.99 29.61
N GLU A 73 24.10 24.29 28.78
CA GLU A 73 24.37 25.65 28.27
C GLU A 73 25.05 25.61 26.88
N THR A 74 24.87 26.73 26.16
CA THR A 74 25.16 27.01 24.74
C THR A 74 26.13 28.20 24.63
N ASP A 75 26.98 28.18 23.58
CA ASP A 75 27.76 29.23 22.84
C ASP A 75 28.34 30.51 23.46
N GLU A 76 29.50 30.92 22.92
CA GLU A 76 29.77 32.33 22.56
C GLU A 76 30.74 32.49 21.35
N SER A 77 30.36 33.41 20.46
CA SER A 77 31.18 34.24 19.55
C SER A 77 31.21 33.89 18.04
N GLY A 78 30.34 34.58 17.27
CA GLY A 78 30.89 35.52 16.26
C GLY A 78 30.71 35.26 14.75
N ASN A 79 29.47 35.19 14.26
CA ASN A 79 28.99 35.69 12.94
C ASN A 79 29.50 35.10 11.58
N VAL A 80 28.51 34.65 10.79
CA VAL A 80 28.25 34.70 9.32
C VAL A 80 29.39 34.42 8.32
N ILE A 81 29.26 33.29 7.60
CA ILE A 81 29.82 33.11 6.26
C ILE A 81 28.69 32.64 5.32
N VAL A 82 28.33 33.52 4.39
CA VAL A 82 27.47 33.24 3.23
C VAL A 82 28.31 32.53 2.15
N PRO A 83 27.91 31.37 1.62
CA PRO A 83 28.54 30.81 0.42
C PRO A 83 27.96 31.47 -0.85
N PRO A 84 28.78 31.76 -1.88
CA PRO A 84 28.32 32.40 -3.10
C PRO A 84 27.49 31.46 -4.00
N GLU A 85 26.42 32.00 -4.57
CA GLU A 85 25.73 31.46 -5.75
C GLU A 85 26.72 31.29 -6.91
N SER A 86 26.62 30.16 -7.61
CA SER A 86 27.29 29.91 -8.90
C SER A 86 26.25 29.39 -9.88
N ASP A 87 25.98 30.18 -10.91
CA ASP A 87 25.17 29.83 -12.10
C ASP A 87 25.89 28.76 -12.95
N PRO A 88 25.18 27.97 -13.79
CA PRO A 88 25.67 26.71 -14.33
C PRO A 88 26.54 26.96 -15.57
N SER A 89 27.79 26.51 -15.52
CA SER A 89 28.62 26.39 -16.72
C SER A 89 28.91 24.92 -17.00
N ALA A 90 28.57 24.54 -18.23
CA ALA A 90 28.65 23.23 -18.81
C ALA A 90 29.98 22.53 -18.47
N THR A 91 29.86 21.37 -17.82
CA THR A 91 30.96 20.40 -17.77
C THR A 91 30.50 19.15 -18.49
N ASP A 92 31.14 18.95 -19.63
CA ASP A 92 31.16 17.77 -20.48
C ASP A 92 31.17 16.49 -19.62
N THR A 93 30.05 15.76 -19.62
CA THR A 93 29.97 14.46 -18.97
C THR A 93 30.59 13.45 -19.93
N THR A 94 31.90 13.26 -19.81
CA THR A 94 32.55 12.03 -20.26
C THR A 94 31.88 10.86 -19.54
N GLU A 95 30.98 10.18 -20.25
CA GLU A 95 30.44 8.87 -19.89
C GLU A 95 31.60 7.91 -19.67
N THR A 96 32.00 7.75 -18.40
CA THR A 96 32.80 6.62 -17.97
C THR A 96 31.90 5.40 -18.04
N THR A 97 31.82 4.83 -19.25
CA THR A 97 31.25 3.52 -19.49
C THR A 97 32.19 2.53 -18.79
N VAL A 98 31.88 2.17 -17.54
CA VAL A 98 32.49 1.00 -16.91
C VAL A 98 31.83 -0.21 -17.59
N PRO A 99 32.53 -0.98 -18.43
CA PRO A 99 31.95 -2.20 -18.97
C PRO A 99 31.70 -3.13 -17.79
N ALA A 100 30.42 -3.42 -17.51
CA ALA A 100 30.05 -4.49 -16.60
C ALA A 100 30.67 -5.77 -17.17
N LYS A 101 31.72 -6.26 -16.50
CA LYS A 101 32.41 -7.49 -16.88
C LYS A 101 31.43 -8.64 -16.66
N THR A 102 30.73 -9.06 -17.71
CA THR A 102 29.90 -10.27 -17.70
C THR A 102 30.79 -11.45 -17.38
N GLN A 103 30.74 -11.92 -16.13
CA GLN A 103 31.44 -13.14 -15.73
C GLN A 103 30.56 -14.31 -16.14
N THR A 104 30.98 -15.05 -17.15
CA THR A 104 30.36 -16.31 -17.53
C THR A 104 30.74 -17.38 -16.52
N VAL A 105 29.80 -17.72 -15.65
CA VAL A 105 29.88 -18.85 -14.72
C VAL A 105 29.26 -20.07 -15.39
N ASP A 106 29.83 -21.26 -15.22
CA ASP A 106 29.26 -22.47 -15.77
C ASP A 106 27.88 -22.79 -15.14
N ALA A 107 27.10 -23.62 -15.83
CA ALA A 107 25.72 -23.91 -15.42
C ALA A 107 25.62 -24.59 -14.05
N ALA A 108 26.56 -25.47 -13.71
CA ALA A 108 26.54 -26.17 -12.43
C ALA A 108 26.84 -25.21 -11.28
N THR A 109 27.86 -24.37 -11.43
CA THR A 109 28.19 -23.33 -10.44
C THR A 109 27.06 -22.33 -10.28
N ARG A 110 26.42 -21.88 -11.38
CA ARG A 110 25.26 -20.98 -11.33
C ARG A 110 24.08 -21.61 -10.58
N SER A 111 23.73 -22.85 -10.89
CA SER A 111 22.64 -23.57 -10.23
C SER A 111 22.91 -23.77 -8.73
N ALA A 112 24.16 -24.12 -8.37
CA ALA A 112 24.58 -24.23 -6.98
C ALA A 112 24.49 -22.88 -6.25
N ASN A 113 24.91 -21.78 -6.90
CA ASN A 113 24.82 -20.43 -6.35
C ASN A 113 23.37 -19.99 -6.17
N LEU A 114 22.47 -20.31 -7.11
CA LEU A 114 21.05 -19.99 -7.00
C LEU A 114 20.39 -20.74 -5.83
N THR A 115 20.74 -22.01 -5.63
CA THR A 115 20.31 -22.80 -4.47
C THR A 115 20.83 -22.19 -3.16
N ALA A 116 22.11 -21.81 -3.12
CA ALA A 116 22.70 -21.15 -1.95
C ALA A 116 22.05 -19.79 -1.66
N LEU A 117 21.68 -19.04 -2.71
CA LEU A 117 20.92 -17.80 -2.57
C LEU A 117 19.54 -18.05 -1.99
N GLN A 118 18.82 -19.08 -2.47
CA GLN A 118 17.50 -19.43 -1.96
C GLN A 118 17.52 -19.70 -0.46
N THR A 119 18.49 -20.48 0.00
CA THR A 119 18.67 -20.76 1.44
C THR A 119 18.91 -19.48 2.22
N LYS A 120 19.82 -18.62 1.76
CA LYS A 120 20.12 -17.33 2.42
C LYS A 120 18.91 -16.41 2.49
N VAL A 121 18.14 -16.32 1.41
CA VAL A 121 16.90 -15.52 1.36
C VAL A 121 15.87 -16.08 2.35
N ALA A 122 15.68 -17.40 2.38
CA ALA A 122 14.74 -18.03 3.30
C ALA A 122 15.15 -17.84 4.77
N GLU A 123 16.43 -18.01 5.10
CA GLU A 123 16.97 -17.78 6.45
C GLU A 123 16.80 -16.31 6.88
N TYR A 124 17.17 -15.37 6.02
CA TYR A 124 17.06 -13.95 6.31
C TYR A 124 15.60 -13.53 6.53
N LEU A 125 14.71 -13.87 5.58
CA LEU A 125 13.30 -13.49 5.63
C LEU A 125 12.51 -14.26 6.69
N GLY A 126 12.96 -15.45 7.09
CA GLY A 126 12.37 -16.21 8.19
C GLY A 126 12.55 -15.56 9.56
N GLN A 127 13.56 -14.68 9.70
CA GLN A 127 13.84 -13.94 10.93
C GLN A 127 13.18 -12.55 10.97
N GLN A 128 12.60 -12.09 9.85
CA GLN A 128 11.99 -10.77 9.78
C GLN A 128 10.53 -10.80 10.27
N ASN A 129 10.11 -9.73 10.93
CA ASN A 129 8.69 -9.49 11.21
C ASN A 129 7.97 -9.10 9.91
N GLY A 130 6.87 -9.78 9.59
CA GLY A 130 6.03 -9.44 8.44
C GLY A 130 5.72 -10.63 7.53
N ARG A 131 5.06 -10.33 6.40
CA ARG A 131 4.73 -11.32 5.37
C ARG A 131 5.52 -10.96 4.12
N TYR A 132 6.40 -11.86 3.70
CA TYR A 132 7.28 -11.69 2.56
C TYR A 132 7.08 -12.83 1.57
N GLY A 133 7.10 -12.49 0.29
CA GLY A 133 7.15 -13.41 -0.83
C GLY A 133 8.21 -12.91 -1.81
N VAL A 134 9.02 -13.80 -2.36
CA VAL A 134 10.04 -13.49 -3.37
C VAL A 134 9.94 -14.50 -4.49
N TYR A 135 9.98 -14.01 -5.72
CA TYR A 135 10.11 -14.83 -6.91
C TYR A 135 11.17 -14.23 -7.83
N TYR A 136 12.06 -15.07 -8.32
CA TYR A 136 13.09 -14.74 -9.28
C TYR A 136 12.97 -15.68 -10.48
N LEU A 137 13.08 -15.12 -11.68
CA LEU A 137 13.15 -15.83 -12.94
C LEU A 137 14.32 -15.29 -13.76
N ASN A 138 15.23 -16.16 -14.16
CA ASN A 138 16.24 -15.87 -15.16
C ASN A 138 15.64 -16.02 -16.55
N LEU A 139 15.55 -14.93 -17.32
CA LEU A 139 14.95 -14.93 -18.64
C LEU A 139 15.80 -15.60 -19.73
N GLU A 140 17.11 -15.76 -19.52
CA GLU A 140 18.01 -16.38 -20.50
C GLU A 140 17.92 -17.91 -20.49
N ASN A 141 17.72 -18.51 -19.32
CA ASN A 141 17.81 -19.96 -19.13
C ASN A 141 16.63 -20.58 -18.36
N GLY A 142 15.69 -19.78 -17.88
CA GLY A 142 14.49 -20.24 -17.20
C GLY A 142 14.71 -20.71 -15.76
N GLU A 143 15.90 -20.55 -15.18
CA GLU A 143 16.09 -20.86 -13.77
C GLU A 143 15.26 -19.96 -12.86
N THR A 144 14.70 -20.57 -11.81
CA THR A 144 13.82 -19.88 -10.87
C THR A 144 14.27 -20.09 -9.44
N MET A 145 13.89 -19.14 -8.59
CA MET A 145 14.00 -19.26 -7.14
C MET A 145 12.76 -18.63 -6.50
N GLY A 146 12.21 -19.30 -5.49
CA GLY A 146 11.03 -18.87 -4.76
C GLY A 146 11.22 -18.90 -3.24
N TYR A 147 10.61 -17.93 -2.57
CA TYR A 147 10.32 -17.98 -1.14
C TYR A 147 8.88 -17.50 -0.92
N LYS A 148 7.97 -18.42 -0.56
CA LYS A 148 6.54 -18.13 -0.35
C LYS A 148 5.91 -17.41 -1.55
N GLU A 149 6.36 -17.75 -2.75
CA GLU A 149 6.01 -17.15 -4.04
C GLU A 149 4.52 -17.24 -4.35
N ASP A 150 3.84 -18.30 -3.91
CA ASP A 150 2.40 -18.52 -4.16
C ASP A 150 1.50 -17.91 -3.08
N GLN A 151 2.06 -17.25 -2.06
CA GLN A 151 1.27 -16.67 -0.98
C GLN A 151 0.68 -15.32 -1.40
N PRO A 152 -0.66 -15.12 -1.28
CA PRO A 152 -1.28 -13.85 -1.68
C PRO A 152 -0.78 -12.68 -0.83
N ILE A 153 -0.31 -11.61 -1.47
CA ILE A 153 0.13 -10.36 -0.84
C ILE A 153 -0.75 -9.21 -1.38
N VAL A 154 -0.93 -8.16 -0.57
CA VAL A 154 -1.59 -6.94 -1.03
C VAL A 154 -0.77 -6.34 -2.17
N ALA A 155 -1.33 -6.33 -3.38
CA ALA A 155 -0.62 -5.90 -4.59
C ALA A 155 -0.24 -4.41 -4.58
N ALA A 156 -0.95 -3.59 -3.80
CA ALA A 156 -0.80 -2.13 -3.82
C ALA A 156 -0.80 -1.61 -5.27
N SER A 157 0.06 -0.64 -5.61
CA SER A 157 0.15 -0.11 -6.97
C SER A 157 0.68 -1.10 -8.02
N ALA A 158 1.21 -2.28 -7.65
CA ALA A 158 1.65 -3.28 -8.64
C ALA A 158 0.48 -3.84 -9.47
N ILE A 159 -0.76 -3.79 -8.95
CA ILE A 159 -1.96 -4.20 -9.70
C ILE A 159 -2.16 -3.40 -10.99
N LYS A 160 -1.64 -2.16 -11.05
CA LYS A 160 -1.77 -1.29 -12.23
C LYS A 160 -1.14 -1.90 -13.48
N ILE A 161 -0.11 -2.74 -13.33
CA ILE A 161 0.48 -3.48 -14.47
C ILE A 161 -0.58 -4.36 -15.13
N ALA A 162 -1.36 -5.12 -14.35
CA ALA A 162 -2.41 -5.98 -14.88
C ALA A 162 -3.54 -5.18 -15.53
N TYR A 163 -3.93 -4.04 -14.94
CA TYR A 163 -4.93 -3.15 -15.54
C TYR A 163 -4.47 -2.55 -16.86
N ASN A 164 -3.21 -2.08 -16.94
CA ASN A 164 -2.67 -1.54 -18.18
C ASN A 164 -2.54 -2.65 -19.24
N THR A 165 -2.04 -3.84 -18.91
CA THR A 165 -2.00 -4.96 -19.86
C THR A 165 -3.38 -5.23 -20.44
N TYR A 166 -4.41 -5.31 -19.58
CA TYR A 166 -5.78 -5.50 -20.03
C TYR A 166 -6.31 -4.35 -20.88
N LEU A 167 -6.01 -3.10 -20.53
CA LEU A 167 -6.37 -1.91 -21.31
C LEU A 167 -5.79 -2.01 -22.75
N TYR A 168 -4.50 -2.33 -22.87
CA TYR A 168 -3.84 -2.46 -24.17
C TYR A 168 -4.35 -3.66 -24.98
N GLU A 169 -4.67 -4.78 -24.34
CA GLU A 169 -5.30 -5.93 -25.01
C GLU A 169 -6.66 -5.55 -25.63
N ARG A 170 -7.47 -4.78 -24.89
CA ARG A 170 -8.79 -4.33 -25.37
C ARG A 170 -8.68 -3.29 -26.48
N ALA A 171 -7.72 -2.38 -26.39
CA ALA A 171 -7.41 -1.46 -27.48
C ALA A 171 -6.95 -2.20 -28.74
N ALA A 172 -6.04 -3.19 -28.60
CA ALA A 172 -5.57 -4.01 -29.71
C ALA A 172 -6.67 -4.86 -30.35
N ALA A 173 -7.67 -5.27 -29.57
CA ALA A 173 -8.87 -5.95 -30.06
C ALA A 173 -9.85 -5.00 -30.79
N GLY A 174 -9.59 -3.69 -30.81
CA GLY A 174 -10.41 -2.69 -31.48
C GLY A 174 -11.66 -2.29 -30.71
N GLU A 175 -11.73 -2.58 -29.39
CA GLU A 175 -12.88 -2.19 -28.57
C GLU A 175 -12.94 -0.67 -28.30
N PHE A 176 -11.78 -0.02 -28.27
CA PHE A 176 -11.60 1.43 -28.17
C PHE A 176 -10.22 1.82 -28.72
N SER A 177 -9.99 3.12 -28.94
CA SER A 177 -8.70 3.68 -29.29
C SER A 177 -7.98 4.20 -28.05
N MET A 178 -6.66 4.05 -27.98
CA MET A 178 -5.86 4.71 -26.92
C MET A 178 -5.91 6.24 -26.99
N GLN A 179 -6.37 6.80 -28.13
CA GLN A 179 -6.62 8.23 -28.32
C GLN A 179 -8.02 8.66 -27.88
N ASP A 180 -8.89 7.72 -27.49
CA ASP A 180 -10.19 8.05 -26.93
C ASP A 180 -9.98 8.83 -25.64
N LYS A 181 -10.85 9.81 -25.42
CA LYS A 181 -10.76 10.72 -24.28
C LYS A 181 -11.76 10.36 -23.20
N MET A 182 -11.35 10.58 -21.95
CA MET A 182 -12.22 10.53 -20.79
C MET A 182 -12.07 11.81 -19.97
N ALA A 183 -13.19 12.30 -19.45
CA ALA A 183 -13.20 13.46 -18.57
C ALA A 183 -12.98 13.03 -17.12
N TYR A 184 -12.00 13.63 -16.45
CA TYR A 184 -11.74 13.42 -15.04
C TYR A 184 -12.91 13.93 -14.18
N ASN A 185 -13.43 13.08 -13.29
CA ASN A 185 -14.43 13.45 -12.30
C ASN A 185 -13.78 13.69 -10.93
N ALA A 186 -13.72 14.95 -10.50
CA ALA A 186 -13.06 15.33 -9.25
C ALA A 186 -13.83 14.94 -7.97
N ALA A 187 -15.01 14.33 -8.09
CA ALA A 187 -15.69 13.80 -6.92
C ALA A 187 -14.88 12.65 -6.28
N GLY A 188 -14.99 12.49 -4.97
CA GLY A 188 -14.30 11.43 -4.25
C GLY A 188 -14.75 10.03 -4.70
N TYR A 189 -13.80 9.10 -4.77
CA TYR A 189 -14.09 7.70 -5.01
C TYR A 189 -14.91 7.08 -3.85
N VAL A 190 -16.08 6.51 -4.15
CA VAL A 190 -16.95 5.85 -3.15
C VAL A 190 -17.36 4.47 -3.64
N ASP A 191 -16.83 3.44 -2.97
CA ASP A 191 -17.29 2.04 -2.99
C ASP A 191 -17.54 1.43 -4.38
N GLY A 192 -16.71 1.79 -5.39
CA GLY A 192 -16.62 1.13 -6.71
C GLY A 192 -17.87 1.09 -7.60
N VAL A 193 -18.99 1.67 -7.16
CA VAL A 193 -20.28 1.62 -7.86
C VAL A 193 -20.89 3.01 -8.06
N THR A 194 -20.58 3.96 -7.18
CA THR A 194 -21.09 5.35 -7.25
C THR A 194 -20.04 6.30 -6.70
N GLY A 195 -19.23 6.97 -7.52
CA GLY A 195 -18.21 7.91 -7.06
C GLY A 195 -17.61 8.70 -8.22
N GLY A 196 -16.60 9.53 -7.93
CA GLY A 196 -15.71 10.08 -8.94
C GLY A 196 -14.33 9.42 -8.91
N ASP A 197 -13.38 10.06 -9.57
CA ASP A 197 -12.04 9.53 -9.85
C ASP A 197 -10.99 10.06 -8.86
N TYR A 198 -11.36 11.00 -7.97
CA TYR A 198 -10.40 11.55 -7.03
C TYR A 198 -9.95 10.50 -6.00
N GLU A 199 -8.65 10.21 -6.03
CA GLU A 199 -7.92 9.44 -5.03
C GLU A 199 -6.61 10.18 -4.67
N GLY A 200 -6.29 10.26 -3.38
CA GLY A 200 -5.01 10.83 -2.93
C GLY A 200 -3.85 9.87 -3.15
N GLY A 201 -2.61 10.35 -3.01
CA GLY A 201 -1.40 9.53 -3.16
C GLY A 201 -0.56 9.96 -4.36
N THR A 202 0.03 8.99 -5.06
CA THR A 202 0.90 9.22 -6.22
C THR A 202 0.08 9.58 -7.47
N GLY A 203 0.62 10.42 -8.34
CA GLY A 203 -0.01 10.85 -9.60
C GLY A 203 -0.22 12.36 -9.64
N ASN A 204 -0.62 12.89 -10.80
CA ASN A 204 -0.91 14.32 -10.98
C ASN A 204 -2.32 14.61 -11.52
N ILE A 205 -3.06 13.60 -12.00
CA ILE A 205 -4.41 13.78 -12.55
C ILE A 205 -5.34 14.39 -11.50
N GLN A 206 -5.20 13.99 -10.24
CA GLN A 206 -6.02 14.46 -9.12
C GLN A 206 -5.89 15.96 -8.82
N ASN A 207 -4.88 16.63 -9.39
CA ASN A 207 -4.69 18.09 -9.28
C ASN A 207 -5.37 18.87 -10.42
N SER A 208 -5.94 18.17 -11.41
CA SER A 208 -6.58 18.78 -12.56
C SER A 208 -7.98 19.29 -12.21
N ALA A 209 -8.47 20.25 -12.98
CA ALA A 209 -9.86 20.72 -12.83
C ALA A 209 -10.85 19.61 -13.19
N ASP A 210 -12.02 19.61 -12.54
CA ASP A 210 -13.12 18.72 -12.89
C ASP A 210 -13.50 18.88 -14.37
N GLY A 211 -13.72 17.76 -15.06
CA GLY A 211 -14.01 17.71 -16.49
C GLY A 211 -12.79 17.83 -17.41
N THR A 212 -11.55 17.92 -16.88
CA THR A 212 -10.35 17.88 -17.72
C THR A 212 -10.31 16.58 -18.51
N GLU A 213 -10.15 16.66 -19.83
CA GLU A 213 -10.06 15.49 -20.69
C GLU A 213 -8.63 14.98 -20.80
N PHE A 214 -8.48 13.66 -20.67
CA PHE A 214 -7.23 12.94 -20.95
C PHE A 214 -7.51 11.84 -21.95
N THR A 215 -6.56 11.57 -22.83
CA THR A 215 -6.58 10.34 -23.63
C THR A 215 -6.35 9.13 -22.73
N LEU A 216 -6.87 7.96 -23.11
CA LEU A 216 -6.60 6.71 -22.39
C LEU A 216 -5.09 6.41 -22.32
N GLN A 217 -4.32 6.82 -23.34
CA GLN A 217 -2.87 6.74 -23.31
C GLN A 217 -2.26 7.60 -22.20
N GLU A 218 -2.65 8.88 -22.09
CA GLU A 218 -2.16 9.75 -21.03
C GLU A 218 -2.53 9.24 -19.63
N VAL A 219 -3.70 8.62 -19.47
CA VAL A 219 -4.10 8.02 -18.19
C VAL A 219 -3.25 6.78 -17.88
N SER A 220 -2.92 5.97 -18.89
CA SER A 220 -2.10 4.77 -18.73
C SER A 220 -0.63 5.07 -18.39
N ASP A 221 -0.11 6.18 -18.89
CA ASP A 221 1.33 6.53 -18.81
C ASP A 221 1.71 7.28 -17.51
N ARG A 222 0.73 7.68 -16.69
CA ARG A 222 0.90 8.51 -15.48
C ARG A 222 0.68 7.74 -14.18
#